data_AF-A0A0F9B996-F1
#
_entry.id   AF-A0A0F9B996-F1
#
_cell.length_a   1.000
_cell.length_b   1.000
_cell.length_c   1.000
_cell.angle_alpha   90.00
_cell.angle_beta   90.00
_cell.angle_gamma   90.00
#
_symmetry.space_group_name_H-M   'P 1'
#
loop_
_entity.id
_entity.type
_entity.pdbx_description
1 polymer ?
#
loop_
_entity_poly.entity_id
_entity_poly.type
_entity_poly.pdbx_seq_one_letter_code
_entity_poly.pdbx_strand_id
1 'polypeptide(L)'
;RHMAILSWVTMLMHSLKLGYFVMEWLFGEGVSHIDFLEYLATGPGNGPIAREIAIFNSTLDDMLAGKGRGCVIEDCGNTYWDIEEDSFIRCMRDPSAFYDDLHLQLIRYVMFIKQFPHFSGKELREIIEYQKSRIPTIEMFDGDVERWARETILWGRKSGTMLVPEVSAAA
;
A
#
# COMPACT_ATOMS: atom_id res chain seq x y z
N ARG A 1 -17.62 -10.17 -4.35
CA ARG A 1 -17.06 -9.16 -3.43
C ARG A 1 -15.61 -9.47 -3.06
N HIS A 2 -15.32 -10.63 -2.47
CA HIS A 2 -13.95 -11.05 -2.12
C HIS A 2 -12.92 -10.85 -3.25
N MET A 3 -13.19 -11.37 -4.45
CA MET A 3 -12.30 -11.17 -5.61
C MET A 3 -12.05 -9.69 -5.98
N ALA A 4 -13.05 -8.82 -5.80
CA ALA A 4 -12.87 -7.39 -6.07
C ALA A 4 -11.95 -6.75 -5.03
N ILE A 5 -12.11 -7.12 -3.76
CA ILE A 5 -11.23 -6.66 -2.67
C ILE A 5 -9.81 -7.16 -2.89
N LEU A 6 -9.62 -8.45 -3.17
CA LEU A 6 -8.30 -9.02 -3.43
C LEU A 6 -7.61 -8.35 -4.63
N SER A 7 -8.35 -8.10 -5.71
CA SER A 7 -7.84 -7.35 -6.86
C SER A 7 -7.41 -5.93 -6.47
N TRP A 8 -8.22 -5.22 -5.68
CA TRP A 8 -7.89 -3.87 -5.24
C TRP A 8 -6.69 -3.84 -4.26
N VAL A 9 -6.61 -4.78 -3.31
CA VAL A 9 -5.44 -4.94 -2.42
C VAL A 9 -4.19 -5.24 -3.23
N THR A 10 -4.29 -6.10 -4.25
CA THR A 10 -3.19 -6.37 -5.18
C THR A 10 -2.74 -5.09 -5.89
N MET A 11 -3.67 -4.29 -6.39
CA MET A 11 -3.34 -3.03 -7.05
C MET A 11 -2.64 -2.06 -6.10
N LEU A 12 -3.13 -1.91 -4.87
CA LEU A 12 -2.56 -1.01 -3.87
C LEU A 12 -1.17 -1.47 -3.39
N MET A 13 -1.04 -2.73 -3.00
CA MET A 13 0.18 -3.25 -2.37
C MET A 13 1.27 -3.59 -3.38
N HIS A 14 0.90 -4.20 -4.52
CA HIS A 14 1.86 -4.70 -5.51
C HIS A 14 2.05 -3.72 -6.68
N SER A 15 0.97 -3.21 -7.26
CA SER A 15 1.06 -2.35 -8.45
C SER A 15 1.48 -0.92 -8.10
N LEU A 16 0.89 -0.33 -7.06
CA LEU A 16 1.29 0.97 -6.47
C LEU A 16 2.39 0.84 -5.41
N LYS A 17 2.93 -0.36 -5.25
CA LYS A 17 4.16 -0.65 -4.50
C LYS A 17 4.14 -0.40 -3.00
N LEU A 18 3.00 -0.14 -2.34
CA LEU A 18 2.96 0.10 -0.88
C LEU A 18 3.43 -1.05 -0.01
N GLY A 19 3.40 -2.28 -0.51
CA GLY A 19 3.88 -3.47 0.21
C GLY A 19 4.85 -4.32 -0.59
N TYR A 20 5.39 -3.80 -1.71
CA TYR A 20 6.11 -4.60 -2.70
C TYR A 20 7.29 -5.36 -2.10
N PHE A 21 8.20 -4.68 -1.40
CA PHE A 21 9.39 -5.30 -0.82
C PHE A 21 9.06 -6.21 0.36
N VAL A 22 7.98 -5.94 1.10
CA VAL A 22 7.48 -6.87 2.14
C VAL A 22 7.04 -8.18 1.50
N MET A 23 6.34 -8.12 0.36
CA MET A 23 5.93 -9.31 -0.38
C MET A 23 7.11 -10.05 -1.01
N GLU A 24 8.06 -9.35 -1.62
CA GLU A 24 9.28 -9.97 -2.17
C GLU A 24 10.11 -10.65 -1.08
N TRP A 25 10.21 -10.03 0.10
CA TRP A 25 10.88 -10.62 1.25
C TRP A 25 10.15 -11.89 1.71
N LEU A 26 8.83 -11.84 1.90
CA LEU A 26 8.00 -13.00 2.23
C LEU A 26 8.13 -14.13 1.18
N PHE A 27 8.24 -13.77 -0.11
CA PHE A 27 8.44 -14.73 -1.19
C PHE A 27 9.78 -15.45 -1.11
N GLY A 28 10.85 -14.73 -0.73
CA GLY A 28 12.15 -15.33 -0.41
C GLY A 28 12.06 -16.37 0.71
N GLU A 29 11.12 -16.19 1.64
CA GLU A 29 10.82 -17.10 2.76
C GLU A 29 9.77 -18.17 2.42
N GLY A 30 9.40 -18.32 1.14
CA GLY A 30 8.49 -19.34 0.65
C GLY A 30 7.01 -19.03 0.81
N VAL A 31 6.63 -17.79 1.13
CA VAL A 31 5.24 -17.34 1.17
C VAL A 31 4.84 -16.75 -0.17
N SER A 32 3.77 -17.25 -0.77
CA SER A 32 3.25 -16.68 -2.01
C SER A 32 2.73 -15.25 -1.78
N HIS A 33 2.88 -14.36 -2.79
CA HIS A 33 2.31 -13.01 -2.69
C HIS A 33 0.80 -13.04 -2.45
N ILE A 34 0.10 -13.96 -3.12
CA ILE A 34 -1.36 -14.04 -3.02
C ILE A 34 -1.81 -14.44 -1.62
N ASP A 35 -1.10 -15.33 -0.92
CA ASP A 35 -1.43 -15.72 0.45
C ASP A 35 -1.43 -14.52 1.41
N PHE A 36 -0.42 -13.66 1.31
CA PHE A 36 -0.32 -12.48 2.16
C PHE A 36 -1.37 -11.41 1.78
N LEU A 37 -1.62 -11.24 0.48
CA LEU A 37 -2.66 -10.32 -0.01
C LEU A 37 -4.06 -10.78 0.40
N GLU A 38 -4.35 -12.09 0.39
CA GLU A 38 -5.60 -12.64 0.90
C GLU A 38 -5.78 -12.38 2.39
N TYR A 39 -4.72 -12.52 3.18
CA TYR A 39 -4.74 -12.14 4.59
C TYR A 39 -5.09 -10.65 4.78
N LEU A 40 -4.41 -9.75 4.07
CA LEU A 40 -4.69 -8.31 4.16
C LEU A 40 -6.11 -7.96 3.67
N ALA A 41 -6.62 -8.67 2.66
CA ALA A 41 -7.97 -8.48 2.11
C ALA A 41 -9.08 -8.81 3.12
N THR A 42 -8.77 -9.49 4.22
CA THR A 42 -9.73 -9.67 5.33
C THR A 42 -9.95 -8.39 6.15
N GLY A 43 -9.12 -7.36 5.98
CA GLY A 43 -9.12 -6.15 6.79
C GLY A 43 -8.76 -6.43 8.25
N PRO A 44 -7.59 -7.04 8.54
CA PRO A 44 -7.28 -7.49 9.89
C PRO A 44 -7.09 -6.33 10.87
N GLY A 45 -7.70 -6.42 12.04
CA GLY A 45 -7.60 -5.40 13.10
C GLY A 45 -8.46 -4.17 12.84
N ASN A 46 -7.97 -3.01 13.23
CA ASN A 46 -8.69 -1.73 13.21
C ASN A 46 -7.80 -0.54 12.79
N GLY A 47 -6.66 -0.82 12.15
CA GLY A 47 -5.72 0.19 11.65
C GLY A 47 -6.07 0.71 10.24
N PRO A 48 -5.21 1.56 9.66
CA PRO A 48 -5.31 2.05 8.29
C PRO A 48 -5.68 1.00 7.23
N ILE A 49 -5.12 -0.21 7.26
CA ILE A 49 -5.44 -1.25 6.28
C ILE A 49 -6.91 -1.67 6.40
N ALA A 50 -7.39 -1.92 7.62
CA ALA A 50 -8.78 -2.27 7.88
C ALA A 50 -9.73 -1.12 7.48
N ARG A 51 -9.33 0.13 7.72
CA ARG A 51 -10.08 1.31 7.29
C ARG A 51 -10.21 1.39 5.77
N GLU A 52 -9.12 1.22 5.01
CA GLU A 52 -9.19 1.29 3.55
C GLU A 52 -10.02 0.14 2.96
N ILE A 53 -9.98 -1.06 3.56
CA ILE A 53 -10.88 -2.17 3.22
C ILE A 53 -12.34 -1.80 3.46
N ALA A 54 -12.66 -1.13 4.57
CA ALA A 54 -14.01 -0.69 4.87
C ALA A 54 -14.49 0.39 3.86
N ILE A 55 -13.63 1.35 3.53
CA ILE A 55 -13.91 2.36 2.50
C ILE A 55 -14.20 1.69 1.16
N PHE A 56 -13.32 0.79 0.70
CA PHE A 56 -13.52 0.09 -0.56
C PHE A 56 -14.78 -0.76 -0.59
N ASN A 57 -15.15 -1.39 0.53
CA ASN A 57 -16.45 -2.07 0.64
C ASN A 57 -17.62 -1.12 0.44
N SER A 58 -17.61 0.06 1.06
CA SER A 58 -18.64 1.08 0.83
C SER A 58 -18.66 1.54 -0.62
N THR A 59 -17.49 1.71 -1.24
CA THR A 59 -17.39 2.07 -2.66
C THR A 59 -17.97 1.00 -3.57
N LEU A 60 -17.80 -0.28 -3.25
CA LEU A 60 -18.43 -1.37 -3.99
C LEU A 60 -19.96 -1.32 -3.89
N ASP A 61 -20.53 -1.00 -2.73
CA ASP A 61 -22.00 -0.83 -2.61
C ASP A 61 -22.49 0.34 -3.48
N ASP A 62 -21.74 1.43 -3.48
CA ASP A 62 -21.99 2.59 -4.32
C ASP A 62 -21.95 2.25 -5.82
N MET A 63 -20.95 1.49 -6.25
CA MET A 63 -20.85 1.00 -7.64
C MET A 63 -22.01 0.09 -8.01
N LEU A 64 -22.43 -0.81 -7.11
CA LEU A 64 -23.59 -1.69 -7.32
C LEU A 64 -24.90 -0.90 -7.36
N ALA A 65 -24.97 0.25 -6.69
CA ALA A 65 -26.07 1.20 -6.78
C ALA A 65 -26.04 2.09 -8.05
N GLY A 66 -25.07 1.86 -8.95
CA GLY A 66 -24.95 2.57 -10.23
C GLY A 66 -24.12 3.86 -10.16
N LYS A 67 -23.41 4.11 -9.04
CA LYS A 67 -22.44 5.20 -8.99
C LYS A 67 -21.16 4.81 -9.76
N GLY A 68 -20.46 5.82 -10.25
CA GLY A 68 -19.19 5.63 -10.96
C GLY A 68 -18.09 5.05 -10.07
N ARG A 69 -17.02 4.54 -10.70
CA ARG A 69 -15.84 4.01 -10.01
C ARG A 69 -14.77 5.08 -9.70
N GLY A 70 -14.84 6.24 -10.35
CA GLY A 70 -13.84 7.29 -10.19
C GLY A 70 -14.18 8.20 -9.02
N CYS A 71 -13.17 8.74 -8.37
CA CYS A 71 -13.32 9.74 -7.32
C CYS A 71 -12.57 11.02 -7.67
N VAL A 72 -12.98 12.13 -7.05
CA VAL A 72 -12.31 13.43 -7.14
C VAL A 72 -11.67 13.69 -5.80
N ILE A 73 -10.40 14.08 -5.80
CA ILE A 73 -9.62 14.41 -4.61
C ILE A 73 -9.27 15.89 -4.74
N GLU A 74 -9.88 16.73 -3.90
CA GLU A 74 -9.91 18.18 -4.07
C GLU A 74 -8.52 18.83 -4.17
N ASP A 75 -7.53 18.30 -3.46
CA ASP A 75 -6.14 18.78 -3.40
C ASP A 75 -5.18 18.01 -4.32
N CYS A 76 -5.68 17.07 -5.14
CA CYS A 76 -4.90 16.36 -6.16
C CYS A 76 -5.33 16.75 -7.58
N GLY A 77 -5.80 17.98 -7.75
CA GLY A 77 -6.21 18.57 -9.03
C GLY A 77 -7.60 18.14 -9.49
N ASN A 78 -8.13 18.84 -10.50
CA ASN A 78 -9.44 18.58 -11.11
C ASN A 78 -9.41 17.39 -12.10
N THR A 79 -8.93 16.23 -11.64
CA THR A 79 -8.94 14.98 -12.41
C THR A 79 -9.69 13.87 -11.68
N TYR A 80 -10.07 12.84 -12.42
CA TYR A 80 -10.56 11.60 -11.85
C TYR A 80 -9.40 10.71 -11.46
N TRP A 81 -9.50 10.13 -10.26
CA TRP A 81 -8.56 9.16 -9.71
C TRP A 81 -9.25 7.79 -9.58
N ASP A 82 -8.49 6.73 -9.85
CA ASP A 82 -8.94 5.36 -9.56
C ASP A 82 -8.93 5.12 -8.04
N ILE A 83 -9.77 4.20 -7.54
CA ILE A 83 -10.01 4.04 -6.09
C ILE A 83 -8.75 3.59 -5.34
N GLU A 84 -7.89 2.78 -5.98
CA GLU A 84 -6.59 2.41 -5.40
C GLU A 84 -5.64 3.61 -5.27
N GLU A 85 -5.73 4.60 -6.18
CA GLU A 85 -4.87 5.78 -6.17
C GLU A 85 -5.29 6.74 -5.05
N ASP A 86 -6.59 6.90 -4.86
CA ASP A 86 -7.18 7.62 -3.72
C ASP A 86 -6.83 6.97 -2.38
N SER A 87 -6.86 5.64 -2.32
CA SER A 87 -6.43 4.90 -1.13
C SER A 87 -4.94 5.06 -0.87
N PHE A 88 -4.12 5.04 -1.92
CA PHE A 88 -2.69 5.33 -1.82
C PHE A 88 -2.44 6.72 -1.25
N ILE A 89 -3.15 7.74 -1.75
CA ILE A 89 -3.05 9.13 -1.28
C ILE A 89 -3.40 9.20 0.21
N ARG A 90 -4.52 8.60 0.64
CA ARG A 90 -4.89 8.55 2.06
C ARG A 90 -3.85 7.88 2.95
N CYS A 91 -3.29 6.75 2.51
CA CYS A 91 -2.23 6.05 3.24
C CYS A 91 -0.97 6.91 3.37
N MET A 92 -0.60 7.62 2.30
CA MET A 92 0.64 8.41 2.26
C MET A 92 0.52 9.81 2.87
N ARG A 93 -0.68 10.24 3.26
CA ARG A 93 -0.87 11.42 4.13
C ARG A 93 -0.39 11.19 5.57
N ASP A 94 -0.39 9.94 6.03
CA ASP A 94 0.23 9.53 7.28
C ASP A 94 0.97 8.20 7.08
N PRO A 95 2.15 8.25 6.43
CA PRO A 95 2.89 7.04 6.11
C PRO A 95 3.33 6.30 7.37
N SER A 96 3.55 7.01 8.48
CA SER A 96 3.92 6.39 9.76
C SER A 96 2.80 5.51 10.28
N ALA A 97 1.57 6.01 10.36
CA ALA A 97 0.42 5.20 10.79
C ALA A 97 0.19 4.00 9.86
N PHE A 98 0.28 4.19 8.55
CA PHE A 98 0.10 3.10 7.58
C PHE A 98 1.17 2.00 7.77
N TYR A 99 2.46 2.38 7.83
CA TYR A 99 3.54 1.40 7.95
C TYR A 99 3.64 0.76 9.33
N ASP A 100 3.24 1.45 10.41
CA ASP A 100 3.13 0.83 11.73
C ASP A 100 2.01 -0.23 11.77
N ASP A 101 0.89 0.01 11.07
CA ASP A 101 -0.16 -1.00 10.91
C ASP A 101 0.32 -2.16 10.02
N LEU A 102 0.97 -1.88 8.89
CA LEU A 102 1.54 -2.94 8.04
C LEU A 102 2.56 -3.80 8.81
N HIS A 103 3.38 -3.19 9.66
CA HIS A 103 4.31 -3.90 10.54
C HIS A 103 3.57 -4.82 11.52
N LEU A 104 2.51 -4.32 12.17
CA LEU A 104 1.68 -5.14 13.05
C LEU A 104 1.03 -6.31 12.30
N GLN A 105 0.53 -6.07 11.09
CA GLN A 105 -0.08 -7.11 10.26
C GLN A 105 0.96 -8.14 9.79
N LEU A 106 2.19 -7.71 9.47
CA LEU A 106 3.29 -8.59 9.12
C LEU A 106 3.68 -9.49 10.31
N ILE A 107 3.85 -8.91 11.51
CA ILE A 107 4.09 -9.68 12.75
C ILE A 107 2.99 -10.72 12.94
N ARG A 108 1.73 -10.31 12.84
CA ARG A 108 0.59 -11.21 13.06
C ARG A 108 0.60 -12.37 12.09
N TYR A 109 0.83 -12.06 10.82
CA TYR A 109 0.86 -13.06 9.76
C TYR A 109 2.03 -14.04 9.92
N VAL A 110 3.24 -13.53 10.10
CA VAL A 110 4.45 -14.36 10.21
C VAL A 110 4.44 -15.20 11.49
N MET A 111 4.12 -14.59 12.64
CA MET A 111 4.27 -15.26 13.94
C MET A 111 3.06 -16.14 14.31
N PHE A 112 1.83 -15.73 14.00
CA PHE A 112 0.63 -16.44 14.46
C PHE A 112 -0.06 -17.25 13.36
N ILE A 113 -0.01 -16.79 12.11
CA ILE A 113 -0.67 -17.49 10.99
C ILE A 113 0.28 -18.50 10.35
N LYS A 114 1.46 -18.07 9.94
CA LYS A 114 2.47 -18.94 9.33
C LYS A 114 3.35 -19.66 10.35
N GLN A 115 3.37 -19.19 11.60
CA GLN A 115 4.13 -19.77 12.71
C GLN A 115 5.61 -19.95 12.35
N PHE A 116 6.24 -18.90 11.83
CA PHE A 116 7.67 -18.88 11.54
C PHE A 116 8.44 -18.33 12.75
N PRO A 117 9.02 -19.20 13.61
CA PRO A 117 9.59 -18.76 14.89
C PRO A 117 10.99 -18.16 14.76
N HIS A 118 11.61 -18.22 13.57
CA HIS A 118 12.99 -17.84 13.36
C HIS A 118 13.18 -16.34 13.08
N PHE A 119 12.10 -15.62 12.77
CA PHE A 119 12.18 -14.18 12.55
C PHE A 119 12.15 -13.42 13.86
N SER A 120 13.07 -12.46 13.99
CA SER A 120 13.06 -11.49 15.05
C SER A 120 12.13 -10.32 14.71
N GLY A 121 11.53 -9.70 15.73
CA GLY A 121 10.77 -8.45 15.53
C GLY A 121 11.62 -7.31 14.96
N LYS A 122 12.95 -7.39 15.07
CA LYS A 122 13.88 -6.43 14.47
C LYS A 122 13.93 -6.57 12.95
N GLU A 123 14.10 -7.78 12.42
CA GLU A 123 14.11 -8.03 10.97
C GLU A 123 12.79 -7.61 10.31
N LEU A 124 11.66 -7.89 10.97
CA LEU A 124 10.34 -7.47 10.51
C LEU A 124 10.19 -5.93 10.49
N ARG A 125 10.83 -5.22 11.42
CA ARG A 125 10.85 -3.76 11.40
C ARG A 125 11.75 -3.23 10.29
N GLU A 126 12.91 -3.84 10.07
CA GLU A 126 13.86 -3.41 9.04
C GLU A 126 13.26 -3.50 7.64
N ILE A 127 12.51 -4.57 7.31
CA ILE A 127 11.85 -4.67 5.99
C ILE A 127 10.75 -3.62 5.82
N ILE A 128 10.04 -3.25 6.89
CA ILE A 128 9.03 -2.18 6.84
C ILE A 128 9.68 -0.82 6.65
N GLU A 129 10.75 -0.52 7.38
CA GLU A 129 11.49 0.75 7.21
C GLU A 129 12.12 0.84 5.81
N TYR A 130 12.67 -0.26 5.31
CA TYR A 130 13.15 -0.33 3.93
C TYR A 130 11.99 -0.02 2.99
N GLN A 131 10.89 -0.77 3.03
CA GLN A 131 9.69 -0.52 2.20
C GLN A 131 9.23 0.94 2.25
N LYS A 132 9.10 1.52 3.45
CA LYS A 132 8.71 2.91 3.65
C LYS A 132 9.66 3.88 2.95
N SER A 133 10.97 3.66 3.04
CA SER A 133 11.98 4.52 2.42
C SER A 133 11.96 4.53 0.88
N ARG A 134 11.30 3.54 0.26
CA ARG A 134 11.24 3.43 -1.21
C ARG A 134 10.10 4.22 -1.83
N ILE A 135 9.13 4.70 -1.04
CA ILE A 135 7.99 5.48 -1.53
C ILE A 135 8.28 6.97 -1.36
N PRO A 136 8.21 7.79 -2.44
CA PRO A 136 8.32 9.23 -2.33
C PRO A 136 7.23 9.79 -1.40
N THR A 137 7.61 10.66 -0.46
CA THR A 137 6.66 11.26 0.48
C THR A 137 6.24 12.66 0.02
N ILE A 138 5.12 13.16 0.54
CA ILE A 138 4.61 14.51 0.23
C ILE A 138 5.63 15.58 0.63
N GLU A 139 6.39 15.35 1.71
CA GLU A 139 7.44 16.27 2.18
C GLU A 139 8.60 16.41 1.20
N MET A 140 8.89 15.38 0.39
CA MET A 140 9.90 15.46 -0.68
C MET A 140 9.50 16.42 -1.81
N PHE A 141 8.24 16.84 -1.83
CA PHE A 141 7.66 17.79 -2.79
C PHE A 141 7.24 19.09 -2.10
N ASP A 142 7.90 19.46 -0.99
CA ASP A 142 7.64 20.69 -0.24
C ASP A 142 6.18 20.83 0.25
N GLY A 143 5.46 19.72 0.42
CA GLY A 143 4.05 19.72 0.81
C GLY A 143 3.07 19.85 -0.37
N ASP A 144 3.55 19.92 -1.62
CA ASP A 144 2.70 20.00 -2.81
C ASP A 144 2.10 18.63 -3.15
N VAL A 145 0.91 18.38 -2.59
CA VAL A 145 0.17 17.12 -2.74
C VAL A 145 -0.22 16.85 -4.19
N GLU A 146 -0.62 17.87 -4.95
CA GLU A 146 -1.00 17.71 -6.36
C GLU A 146 0.21 17.26 -7.19
N ARG A 147 1.34 17.96 -7.04
CA ARG A 147 2.56 17.62 -7.74
C ARG A 147 3.06 16.23 -7.35
N TRP A 148 3.09 15.92 -6.05
CA TRP A 148 3.48 14.61 -5.54
C TRP A 148 2.61 13.50 -6.13
N ALA A 149 1.28 13.64 -6.12
CA ALA A 149 0.36 12.63 -6.62
C ALA A 149 0.55 12.41 -8.14
N ARG A 150 0.69 13.49 -8.92
CA ARG A 150 0.91 13.39 -10.37
C ARG A 150 2.24 12.72 -10.71
N GLU A 151 3.33 13.14 -10.06
CA GLU A 151 4.67 12.63 -10.35
C GLU A 151 4.85 11.19 -9.85
N THR A 152 4.35 10.86 -8.66
CA THR A 152 4.51 9.55 -8.04
C THR A 152 3.55 8.51 -8.61
N ILE A 153 2.27 8.86 -8.75
CA ILE A 153 1.21 7.92 -9.10
C ILE A 153 1.00 7.89 -10.61
N LEU A 154 0.68 9.02 -11.25
CA LEU A 154 0.30 9.03 -12.67
C LEU A 154 1.49 8.78 -13.59
N TRP A 155 2.62 9.44 -13.32
CA TRP A 155 3.84 9.29 -14.12
C TRP A 155 4.66 8.11 -13.63
N GLY A 156 4.97 8.05 -12.33
CA GLY A 156 5.79 7.01 -11.73
C GLY A 156 5.30 5.58 -11.99
N ARG A 157 3.98 5.34 -11.98
CA ARG A 157 3.39 4.03 -12.32
C ARG A 157 3.69 3.61 -13.76
N LYS A 158 3.68 4.55 -14.70
CA LYS A 158 3.82 4.26 -16.15
C LYS A 158 5.28 4.21 -16.60
N SER A 159 6.16 4.98 -15.95
CA SER A 159 7.59 5.04 -16.25
C SER A 159 8.42 4.01 -15.49
N GLY A 160 7.84 3.32 -14.50
CA GLY A 160 8.59 2.43 -13.61
C GLY A 160 9.45 3.17 -12.58
N THR A 161 9.26 4.49 -12.43
CA THR A 161 10.05 5.35 -11.52
C THR A 161 9.29 5.73 -10.26
N MET A 162 8.26 4.97 -9.89
CA MET A 162 7.45 5.19 -8.68
C MET A 162 8.28 5.08 -7.39
N LEU A 163 9.38 4.33 -7.43
CA LEU A 163 10.25 4.14 -6.28
C LEU A 163 11.37 5.17 -6.29
N VAL A 164 11.72 5.67 -5.11
CA VAL A 164 12.96 6.43 -4.91
C VAL A 164 14.12 5.55 -5.39
N PRO A 165 15.05 6.01 -6.24
CA PRO A 165 16.19 5.21 -6.66
C PRO A 165 16.99 4.70 -5.46
N GLU A 166 17.66 3.55 -5.59
CA GLU A 166 18.71 3.24 -4.61
C GLU A 166 19.79 4.30 -4.77
N VAL A 167 20.22 4.91 -3.65
CA VAL A 167 21.42 5.73 -3.68
C VAL A 167 22.55 4.78 -4.03
N SER A 168 22.99 4.80 -5.29
CA SER A 168 24.22 4.15 -5.70
C SER A 168 25.29 4.70 -4.77
N ALA A 169 25.82 3.88 -3.86
CA ALA A 169 27.07 4.19 -3.22
C ALA A 169 28.07 4.42 -4.36
N ALA A 170 28.41 5.68 -4.63
CA ALA A 170 29.47 6.00 -5.55
C ALA A 170 30.73 5.31 -4.99
N ALA A 171 31.24 4.36 -5.77
CA ALA A 171 32.47 3.63 -5.50
C ALA A 171 33.68 4.57 -5.50
#